data_AF-A0A377J1F5-F1
#
_entry.id   AF-A0A377J1F5-F1
#
_cell.length_a   1.000
_cell.length_b   1.000
_cell.length_c   1.000
_cell.angle_alpha   90.00
_cell.angle_beta   90.00
_cell.angle_gamma   90.00
#
_symmetry.space_group_name_H-M   'P 1'
#
loop_
_entity.id
_entity.type
_entity.pdbx_description
1 polymer ?
#
loop_
_entity_poly.entity_id
_entity_poly.type
_entity_poly.pdbx_seq_one_letter_code
_entity_poly.pdbx_strand_id
1 'polypeptide(L)'
;MRSIFKEFLNLSKINRTFLLHYNGEIQNAQWVDAQNLKAGYKLLSENNHWQMVKGVSIKAEKLSAYNLTVDTDHTYFIKGANSDLDGVWVHNDCFLDMPKQKVNSASVGDIVRTPTTHPDDFIKLKGGKNFKNKYTGEIWSESHTSHSDKNGEWKVGLKGNALEVRRKITIGKSDGKIIKFDNK
;
A
#
# COMPACT_ATOMS: atom_id res chain seq x y z
N MET A 1 35.11 2.90 -33.58
CA MET A 1 35.20 3.74 -32.38
C MET A 1 33.95 3.47 -31.54
N ARG A 2 34.07 3.10 -30.26
CA ARG A 2 32.91 2.63 -29.46
C ARG A 2 32.15 3.79 -28.80
N SER A 3 30.87 3.88 -29.12
CA SER A 3 29.81 4.57 -28.37
C SER A 3 28.72 3.48 -28.14
N ILE A 4 27.83 3.50 -27.14
CA ILE A 4 27.13 4.60 -26.46
C ILE A 4 26.93 4.23 -24.97
N PHE A 5 26.81 5.25 -24.13
CA PHE A 5 26.41 5.18 -22.71
C PHE A 5 25.23 4.23 -22.42
N LYS A 6 25.32 3.50 -21.30
CA LYS A 6 24.19 2.82 -20.63
C LYS A 6 24.34 2.89 -19.11
N GLU A 7 24.19 4.09 -18.56
CA GLU A 7 24.05 4.28 -17.13
C GLU A 7 22.59 3.94 -16.72
N PHE A 8 22.39 2.69 -16.31
CA PHE A 8 21.09 2.21 -15.85
C PHE A 8 21.01 2.32 -14.33
N LEU A 9 20.10 3.16 -13.85
CA LEU A 9 19.48 2.96 -12.55
C LEU A 9 18.80 1.58 -12.56
N ASN A 10 19.42 0.57 -11.94
CA ASN A 10 18.90 -0.79 -11.87
C ASN A 10 17.79 -0.90 -10.80
N LEU A 11 16.76 -0.08 -10.96
CA LEU A 11 15.54 0.01 -10.15
C LEU A 11 14.55 -1.13 -10.49
N SER A 12 15.06 -2.32 -10.84
CA SER A 12 14.32 -3.40 -11.51
C SER A 12 13.30 -4.15 -10.64
N LYS A 13 12.93 -3.62 -9.46
CA LYS A 13 12.00 -4.27 -8.51
C LYS A 13 11.10 -3.32 -7.71
N ILE A 14 10.64 -2.21 -8.32
CA ILE A 14 9.77 -1.26 -7.61
C ILE A 14 8.38 -1.21 -8.25
N ASN A 15 7.41 -1.79 -7.54
CA ASN A 15 5.97 -1.67 -7.82
C ASN A 15 5.30 -0.61 -6.92
N ARG A 16 6.04 0.39 -6.41
CA ARG A 16 5.57 1.32 -5.36
C ARG A 16 5.90 2.79 -5.65
N THR A 17 5.20 3.68 -4.96
CA THR A 17 4.70 4.96 -5.48
C THR A 17 5.66 6.16 -5.25
N PHE A 18 5.75 7.04 -6.26
CA PHE A 18 6.64 8.20 -6.52
C PHE A 18 5.91 9.43 -7.16
N LEU A 19 5.42 10.43 -6.41
CA LEU A 19 5.02 11.81 -6.85
C LEU A 19 3.80 12.24 -7.83
N LEU A 20 2.50 12.21 -7.39
CA LEU A 20 1.23 13.03 -7.63
C LEU A 20 0.40 13.36 -6.32
N HIS A 21 0.19 14.64 -5.93
CA HIS A 21 -0.43 15.16 -4.66
C HIS A 21 0.15 14.77 -3.26
N TYR A 22 0.77 15.73 -2.58
CA TYR A 22 1.22 15.71 -1.17
C TYR A 22 0.88 17.07 -0.57
N ASN A 23 0.31 17.06 0.64
CA ASN A 23 -0.14 18.26 1.35
C ASN A 23 0.79 18.66 2.51
N GLY A 24 2.01 18.13 2.57
CA GLY A 24 3.03 18.55 3.54
C GLY A 24 3.88 19.72 3.04
N GLU A 25 5.01 19.96 3.68
CA GLU A 25 5.79 21.21 3.61
C GLU A 25 6.49 21.49 2.27
N ILE A 26 6.57 20.48 1.39
CA ILE A 26 7.25 20.55 0.10
C ILE A 26 6.28 21.00 -0.99
N GLN A 27 6.39 22.28 -1.35
CA GLN A 27 5.55 22.92 -2.36
C GLN A 27 5.64 22.20 -3.72
N ASN A 28 4.47 21.90 -4.30
CA ASN A 28 4.33 21.16 -5.57
C ASN A 28 4.84 19.70 -5.55
N ALA A 29 5.13 19.11 -4.38
CA ALA A 29 5.38 17.67 -4.22
C ALA A 29 4.09 16.87 -4.00
N GLN A 30 4.20 15.52 -4.02
CA GLN A 30 3.22 14.66 -4.68
C GLN A 30 3.34 13.11 -4.28
N TRP A 31 2.44 12.14 -4.62
CA TRP A 31 2.60 10.61 -4.76
C TRP A 31 1.97 9.86 -6.03
N VAL A 32 2.77 9.40 -7.05
CA VAL A 32 2.38 8.82 -8.41
C VAL A 32 2.76 7.34 -8.48
N ASP A 33 1.96 6.46 -9.06
CA ASP A 33 2.37 5.04 -9.14
C ASP A 33 3.66 4.85 -9.98
N ALA A 34 4.55 3.93 -9.60
CA ALA A 34 5.78 3.65 -10.38
C ALA A 34 5.51 3.33 -11.87
N GLN A 35 4.41 2.63 -12.15
CA GLN A 35 3.94 2.32 -13.51
C GLN A 35 3.58 3.57 -14.35
N ASN A 36 3.32 4.69 -13.69
CA ASN A 36 2.89 5.96 -14.28
C ASN A 36 4.04 6.99 -14.38
N LEU A 37 5.26 6.65 -13.92
CA LEU A 37 6.46 7.48 -14.08
C LEU A 37 6.80 7.70 -15.55
N LYS A 38 7.34 8.88 -15.86
CA LYS A 38 7.75 9.29 -17.21
C LYS A 38 9.10 10.00 -17.18
N ALA A 39 9.82 9.96 -18.30
CA ALA A 39 11.01 10.78 -18.49
C ALA A 39 10.69 12.27 -18.31
N GLY A 40 11.60 13.01 -17.69
CA GLY A 40 11.43 14.43 -17.36
C GLY A 40 10.75 14.70 -16.01
N TYR A 41 10.16 13.69 -15.35
CA TYR A 41 9.68 13.83 -13.96
C TYR A 41 10.87 14.06 -13.01
N LYS A 42 10.61 14.71 -11.87
CA LYS A 42 11.60 14.97 -10.82
C LYS A 42 11.24 14.21 -9.54
N LEU A 43 12.22 13.52 -8.96
CA LEU A 43 12.11 12.75 -7.73
C LEU A 43 12.97 13.40 -6.64
N LEU A 44 12.51 13.39 -5.39
CA LEU A 44 13.28 13.91 -4.26
C LEU A 44 14.32 12.87 -3.79
N SER A 45 15.55 13.30 -3.51
CA SER A 45 16.60 12.47 -2.91
C SER A 45 16.76 12.67 -1.40
N GLU A 46 17.50 11.79 -0.72
CA GLU A 46 17.82 11.91 0.71
C GLU A 46 18.55 13.21 1.07
N ASN A 47 19.20 13.85 0.09
CA ASN A 47 19.90 15.12 0.23
C ASN A 47 18.99 16.33 -0.08
N ASN A 48 17.67 16.14 -0.13
CA ASN A 48 16.66 17.14 -0.53
C ASN A 48 16.89 17.73 -1.94
N HIS A 49 17.56 17.02 -2.84
CA HIS A 49 17.78 17.42 -4.21
C HIS A 49 16.77 16.78 -5.17
N TRP A 50 16.51 17.45 -6.30
CA TRP A 50 15.61 16.95 -7.34
C TRP A 50 16.37 16.19 -8.43
N GLN A 51 16.21 14.86 -8.47
CA GLN A 51 16.75 13.98 -9.51
C GLN A 51 15.77 13.85 -10.68
N MET A 52 16.25 14.00 -11.93
CA MET A 52 15.38 13.88 -13.11
C MET A 52 15.36 12.47 -13.68
N VAL A 53 14.15 11.90 -13.85
CA VAL A 53 13.93 10.61 -14.52
C VAL A 53 14.38 10.70 -15.98
N LYS A 54 15.41 9.93 -16.35
CA LYS A 54 15.94 9.89 -17.73
C LYS A 54 15.14 8.97 -18.67
N GLY A 55 14.49 7.95 -18.13
CA GLY A 55 13.70 6.97 -18.87
C GLY A 55 13.08 5.95 -17.93
N VAL A 56 12.05 5.25 -18.41
CA VAL A 56 11.32 4.21 -17.67
C VAL A 56 11.20 2.97 -18.56
N SER A 57 11.40 1.79 -18.01
CA SER A 57 11.26 0.51 -18.71
C SER A 57 10.48 -0.44 -17.81
N ILE A 58 9.27 -0.81 -18.25
CA ILE A 58 8.42 -1.76 -17.55
C ILE A 58 8.71 -3.16 -18.11
N LYS A 59 8.96 -4.12 -17.21
CA LYS A 59 9.18 -5.53 -17.56
C LYS A 59 8.06 -6.38 -17.00
N ALA A 60 7.46 -7.22 -17.85
CA ALA A 60 6.50 -8.23 -17.45
C ALA A 60 7.23 -9.48 -16.91
N GLU A 61 7.98 -9.33 -15.83
CA GLU A 61 8.73 -10.42 -15.18
C GLU A 61 8.18 -10.71 -13.76
N LYS A 62 8.16 -11.98 -13.35
CA LYS A 62 7.68 -12.38 -12.02
C LYS A 62 8.76 -12.06 -10.99
N LEU A 63 8.50 -11.09 -10.12
CA LEU A 63 9.45 -10.60 -9.13
C LEU A 63 9.00 -10.97 -7.71
N SER A 64 9.96 -11.43 -6.89
CA SER A 64 9.82 -11.38 -5.44
C SER A 64 10.16 -9.96 -4.97
N ALA A 65 9.15 -9.26 -4.46
CA ALA A 65 9.29 -7.98 -3.76
C ALA A 65 9.16 -8.21 -2.25
N TYR A 66 9.84 -7.38 -1.47
CA TYR A 66 9.76 -7.35 -0.01
C TYR A 66 9.15 -6.02 0.42
N ASN A 67 8.34 -6.02 1.48
CA ASN A 67 7.82 -4.79 2.04
C ASN A 67 8.56 -4.43 3.34
N LEU A 68 8.84 -3.15 3.52
CA LEU A 68 9.30 -2.60 4.79
C LEU A 68 8.14 -1.86 5.43
N THR A 69 7.77 -2.25 6.65
CA THR A 69 6.88 -1.44 7.50
C THR A 69 7.75 -0.52 8.34
N VAL A 70 7.51 0.77 8.24
CA VAL A 70 8.06 1.83 9.10
C VAL A 70 6.90 2.52 9.77
N ASP A 71 6.99 2.77 11.09
CA ASP A 71 5.83 3.10 11.93
C ASP A 71 5.23 4.50 11.65
N THR A 72 6.03 5.44 11.16
CA THR A 72 5.61 6.81 10.81
C THR A 72 5.77 7.09 9.33
N ASP A 73 4.78 7.77 8.74
CA ASP A 73 4.64 8.22 7.35
C ASP A 73 4.80 7.18 6.22
N HIS A 74 5.19 5.94 6.55
CA HIS A 74 5.36 4.81 5.61
C HIS A 74 6.26 5.11 4.39
N THR A 75 7.11 6.12 4.49
CA THR A 75 8.09 6.49 3.45
C THR A 75 9.50 6.08 3.82
N TYR A 76 10.34 5.89 2.80
CA TYR A 76 11.77 5.62 2.94
C TYR A 76 12.51 6.03 1.66
N PHE A 77 13.83 6.14 1.73
CA PHE A 77 14.67 6.35 0.55
C PHE A 77 15.17 5.01 0.03
N ILE A 78 15.10 4.79 -1.29
CA ILE A 78 15.66 3.60 -1.95
C ILE A 78 16.75 3.99 -2.92
N LYS A 79 17.86 3.26 -2.88
CA LYS A 79 19.02 3.44 -3.76
C LYS A 79 19.30 2.16 -4.53
N GLY A 80 19.69 2.30 -5.80
CA GLY A 80 20.09 1.15 -6.62
C GLY A 80 21.38 0.53 -6.07
N ALA A 81 21.43 -0.81 -5.96
CA ALA A 81 22.66 -1.50 -5.58
C ALA A 81 23.77 -1.16 -6.57
N ASN A 82 24.93 -0.73 -6.06
CA ASN A 82 26.08 -0.25 -6.82
C ASN A 82 25.78 0.97 -7.74
N SER A 83 24.84 1.83 -7.35
CA SER A 83 24.65 3.14 -7.99
C SER A 83 25.35 4.23 -7.19
N ASP A 84 26.03 5.15 -7.87
CA ASP A 84 26.62 6.34 -7.24
C ASP A 84 25.58 7.45 -7.00
N LEU A 85 24.45 7.41 -7.70
CA LEU A 85 23.35 8.36 -7.55
C LEU A 85 22.71 8.28 -6.16
N ASP A 86 22.22 9.40 -5.65
CA ASP A 86 21.40 9.43 -4.44
C ASP A 86 20.20 8.48 -4.58
N GLY A 87 19.72 7.97 -3.46
CA GLY A 87 18.41 7.34 -3.38
C GLY A 87 17.26 8.30 -3.72
N VAL A 88 16.06 7.71 -3.77
CA VAL A 88 14.83 8.40 -4.15
C VAL A 88 13.75 8.12 -3.11
N TRP A 89 13.00 9.15 -2.74
CA TRP A 89 11.92 9.07 -1.77
C TRP A 89 10.75 8.27 -2.35
N VAL A 90 10.33 7.24 -1.63
CA VAL A 90 9.19 6.39 -1.98
C VAL A 90 8.23 6.25 -0.82
N HIS A 91 6.97 6.04 -1.16
CA HIS A 91 5.93 5.63 -0.22
C HIS A 91 5.56 4.17 -0.46
N ASN A 92 5.34 3.41 0.63
CA ASN A 92 4.61 2.17 0.52
C ASN A 92 3.10 2.46 0.57
N ASP A 93 2.39 2.28 -0.55
CA ASP A 93 0.94 2.48 -0.65
C ASP A 93 0.20 1.93 0.57
N CYS A 94 -0.31 2.85 1.38
CA CYS A 94 -1.02 2.50 2.58
C CYS A 94 -2.52 2.54 2.29
N PHE A 95 -3.22 1.44 2.55
CA PHE A 95 -4.69 1.46 2.54
C PHE A 95 -5.25 2.35 3.66
N LEU A 96 -4.40 2.81 4.58
CA LEU A 96 -4.71 3.89 5.52
C LEU A 96 -4.93 5.25 4.85
N ASP A 97 -4.37 5.53 3.66
CA ASP A 97 -4.60 6.81 2.96
C ASP A 97 -5.71 6.74 1.91
N MET A 98 -6.21 5.53 1.66
CA MET A 98 -7.23 5.23 0.64
C MET A 98 -8.53 4.70 1.28
N PRO A 99 -9.27 5.50 2.08
CA PRO A 99 -10.47 5.03 2.79
C PRO A 99 -11.62 4.56 1.87
N LYS A 100 -11.56 4.91 0.57
CA LYS A 100 -12.50 4.49 -0.48
C LYS A 100 -12.10 3.18 -1.18
N GLN A 101 -10.90 2.66 -0.92
CA GLN A 101 -10.40 1.45 -1.56
C GLN A 101 -10.90 0.21 -0.83
N LYS A 102 -11.47 -0.74 -1.58
CA LYS A 102 -11.96 -2.01 -1.03
C LYS A 102 -10.79 -2.90 -0.60
N VAL A 103 -10.93 -3.55 0.56
CA VAL A 103 -9.88 -4.44 1.07
C VAL A 103 -9.69 -5.70 0.22
N ASN A 104 -10.64 -6.00 -0.69
CA ASN A 104 -10.49 -7.09 -1.65
C ASN A 104 -9.52 -6.80 -2.83
N SER A 105 -9.02 -5.57 -2.97
CA SER A 105 -7.94 -5.24 -3.90
C SER A 105 -6.54 -5.28 -3.26
N ALA A 106 -6.46 -5.53 -1.96
CA ALA A 106 -5.22 -5.53 -1.20
C ALA A 106 -4.50 -6.89 -1.25
N SER A 107 -3.25 -6.90 -0.78
CA SER A 107 -2.42 -8.09 -0.61
C SER A 107 -2.31 -8.52 0.85
N VAL A 108 -1.92 -9.77 1.08
CA VAL A 108 -1.54 -10.24 2.42
C VAL A 108 -0.32 -9.47 2.91
N GLY A 109 -0.41 -8.91 4.12
CA GLY A 109 0.60 -8.05 4.72
C GLY A 109 0.31 -6.55 4.63
N ASP A 110 -0.61 -6.10 3.77
CA ASP A 110 -1.03 -4.70 3.71
C ASP A 110 -1.82 -4.31 4.98
N ILE A 111 -1.67 -3.06 5.42
CA ILE A 111 -2.38 -2.50 6.59
C ILE A 111 -3.57 -1.66 6.11
N VAL A 112 -4.77 -2.01 6.57
CA VAL A 112 -6.04 -1.40 6.16
C VAL A 112 -6.76 -0.71 7.32
N ARG A 113 -7.60 0.27 7.01
CA ARG A 113 -8.51 0.88 8.00
C ARG A 113 -9.52 -0.16 8.48
N THR A 114 -9.69 -0.28 9.79
CA THR A 114 -10.63 -1.22 10.43
C THR A 114 -11.57 -0.49 11.39
N PRO A 115 -12.69 -1.12 11.83
CA PRO A 115 -13.54 -0.53 12.88
C PRO A 115 -12.83 -0.29 14.22
N THR A 116 -11.62 -0.86 14.42
CA THR A 116 -10.78 -0.61 15.61
C THR A 116 -9.79 0.53 15.39
N THR A 117 -9.13 0.58 14.24
CA THR A 117 -8.10 1.61 13.99
C THR A 117 -8.71 2.95 13.53
N HIS A 118 -9.84 2.93 12.85
CA HIS A 118 -10.50 4.10 12.25
C HIS A 118 -12.02 4.05 12.47
N PRO A 119 -12.53 4.06 13.72
CA PRO A 119 -13.95 3.83 14.01
C PRO A 119 -14.89 4.80 13.28
N ASP A 120 -14.46 6.04 13.03
CA ASP A 120 -15.23 7.05 12.31
C ASP A 120 -15.48 6.73 10.83
N ASP A 121 -14.76 5.77 10.24
CA ASP A 121 -15.00 5.33 8.86
C ASP A 121 -16.11 4.26 8.78
N PHE A 122 -16.67 3.85 9.93
CA PHE A 122 -17.62 2.74 10.01
C PHE A 122 -18.94 3.12 10.70
N ILE A 123 -20.00 2.39 10.36
CA ILE A 123 -21.31 2.47 11.00
C ILE A 123 -21.61 1.10 11.61
N LYS A 124 -21.86 1.06 12.92
CA LYS A 124 -22.29 -0.16 13.61
C LYS A 124 -23.72 -0.52 13.19
N LEU A 125 -23.92 -1.74 12.69
CA LEU A 125 -25.22 -2.21 12.22
C LEU A 125 -26.12 -2.68 13.37
N LYS A 126 -27.43 -2.61 13.16
CA LYS A 126 -28.45 -3.10 14.09
C LYS A 126 -28.21 -4.61 14.37
N GLY A 127 -28.15 -4.99 15.64
CA GLY A 127 -27.68 -6.31 16.08
C GLY A 127 -26.22 -6.35 16.57
N GLY A 128 -25.46 -5.25 16.42
CA GLY A 128 -24.30 -4.92 17.24
C GLY A 128 -22.98 -5.66 16.95
N LYS A 129 -22.99 -6.76 16.19
CA LYS A 129 -21.78 -7.55 15.85
C LYS A 129 -21.11 -7.17 14.53
N ASN A 130 -21.79 -6.42 13.68
CA ASN A 130 -21.33 -6.07 12.34
C ASN A 130 -21.18 -4.55 12.19
N PHE A 131 -20.22 -4.15 11.36
CA PHE A 131 -19.93 -2.78 10.98
C PHE A 131 -19.99 -2.66 9.46
N LYS A 132 -20.38 -1.50 8.95
CA LYS A 132 -20.36 -1.16 7.52
C LYS A 132 -19.37 -0.02 7.30
N ASN A 133 -18.40 -0.20 6.41
CA ASN A 133 -17.53 0.90 5.98
C ASN A 133 -18.37 1.94 5.21
N LYS A 134 -18.25 3.22 5.58
CA LYS A 134 -19.03 4.34 5.04
C LYS A 134 -18.78 4.59 3.55
N TYR A 135 -17.57 4.33 3.08
CA TYR A 135 -17.13 4.63 1.71
C TYR A 135 -17.23 3.43 0.77
N THR A 136 -16.76 2.25 1.21
CA THR A 136 -16.68 1.05 0.37
C THR A 136 -17.98 0.23 0.39
N GLY A 137 -18.81 0.43 1.42
CA GLY A 137 -20.00 -0.36 1.70
C GLY A 137 -19.73 -1.76 2.23
N GLU A 138 -18.48 -2.15 2.44
CA GLU A 138 -18.08 -3.48 2.91
C GLU A 138 -18.62 -3.75 4.32
N ILE A 139 -19.00 -5.02 4.57
CA ILE A 139 -19.48 -5.48 5.87
C ILE A 139 -18.36 -6.21 6.60
N TRP A 140 -18.09 -5.74 7.81
CA TRP A 140 -17.02 -6.16 8.70
C TRP A 140 -17.64 -6.83 9.93
N SER A 141 -17.24 -8.06 10.21
CA SER A 141 -17.68 -8.83 11.38
C SER A 141 -16.49 -9.14 12.28
N GLU A 142 -16.67 -9.01 13.58
CA GLU A 142 -15.67 -9.43 14.55
C GLU A 142 -15.58 -10.97 14.57
N SER A 143 -14.37 -11.52 14.55
CA SER A 143 -14.14 -12.95 14.62
C SER A 143 -14.36 -13.47 16.05
N HIS A 144 -15.06 -14.59 16.17
CA HIS A 144 -15.17 -15.32 17.43
C HIS A 144 -13.94 -16.19 17.75
N THR A 145 -12.89 -16.12 16.92
CA THR A 145 -11.63 -16.82 17.13
C THR A 145 -10.42 -15.91 16.88
N SER A 146 -9.37 -16.10 17.69
CA SER A 146 -8.10 -15.37 17.73
C SER A 146 -6.93 -16.32 17.43
N HIS A 147 -6.94 -16.92 16.24
CA HIS A 147 -5.96 -17.94 15.86
C HIS A 147 -4.69 -17.36 15.23
N SER A 148 -4.77 -16.16 14.66
CA SER A 148 -3.66 -15.50 13.96
C SER A 148 -3.29 -14.15 14.56
N ASP A 149 -4.25 -13.44 15.16
CA ASP A 149 -3.99 -12.26 16.00
C ASP A 149 -4.57 -12.49 17.40
N LYS A 150 -3.72 -12.28 18.42
CA LYS A 150 -4.05 -12.45 19.85
C LYS A 150 -5.10 -11.45 20.33
N ASN A 151 -5.18 -10.27 19.71
CA ASN A 151 -6.13 -9.21 20.05
C ASN A 151 -7.49 -9.40 19.35
N GLY A 152 -7.65 -10.49 18.58
CA GLY A 152 -8.84 -10.78 17.78
C GLY A 152 -8.63 -10.46 16.30
N GLU A 153 -9.63 -10.79 15.48
CA GLU A 153 -9.55 -10.67 14.03
C GLU A 153 -10.83 -10.04 13.47
N TRP A 154 -10.71 -9.28 12.38
CA TRP A 154 -11.84 -8.84 11.56
C TRP A 154 -12.03 -9.79 10.36
N LYS A 155 -13.29 -10.02 9.98
CA LYS A 155 -13.68 -10.79 8.78
C LYS A 155 -14.50 -9.90 7.85
N VAL A 156 -14.14 -9.90 6.56
CA VAL A 156 -14.81 -9.08 5.52
C VAL A 156 -15.25 -9.96 4.36
N GLY A 157 -16.50 -9.83 3.92
CA GLY A 157 -17.06 -10.62 2.81
C GLY A 157 -16.74 -10.04 1.43
N LEU A 158 -16.24 -10.87 0.51
CA LEU A 158 -15.71 -10.43 -0.81
C LEU A 158 -16.74 -9.85 -1.80
N LYS A 159 -18.05 -9.92 -1.50
CA LYS A 159 -19.14 -9.48 -2.40
C LYS A 159 -20.18 -8.55 -1.74
N GLY A 160 -19.85 -7.90 -0.62
CA GLY A 160 -20.75 -6.93 0.04
C GLY A 160 -21.98 -7.52 0.76
N ASN A 161 -22.25 -8.82 0.57
CA ASN A 161 -23.21 -9.57 1.37
C ASN A 161 -22.59 -10.04 2.70
N ALA A 162 -23.43 -10.28 3.70
CA ALA A 162 -23.02 -10.81 4.99
C ALA A 162 -22.40 -12.22 4.84
N LEU A 163 -21.25 -12.44 5.49
CA LEU A 163 -20.57 -13.72 5.77
C LEU A 163 -20.95 -14.93 4.87
N GLU A 164 -20.62 -14.89 3.58
CA GLU A 164 -20.37 -16.13 2.85
C GLU A 164 -19.12 -16.79 3.45
N VAL A 165 -19.32 -17.82 4.28
CA VAL A 165 -18.32 -18.50 5.14
C VAL A 165 -17.00 -18.86 4.44
N ARG A 166 -17.07 -19.02 3.11
CA ARG A 166 -16.05 -19.50 2.16
C ARG A 166 -15.28 -18.42 1.40
N ARG A 167 -15.72 -17.16 1.46
CA ARG A 167 -15.20 -16.03 0.65
C ARG A 167 -14.97 -14.79 1.50
N LYS A 168 -13.93 -14.83 2.31
CA LYS A 168 -13.64 -13.80 3.33
C LYS A 168 -12.16 -13.43 3.40
N ILE A 169 -11.93 -12.19 3.77
CA ILE A 169 -10.61 -11.68 4.14
C ILE A 169 -10.50 -11.73 5.66
N THR A 170 -9.35 -12.12 6.19
CA THR A 170 -9.01 -12.03 7.61
C THR A 170 -7.99 -10.92 7.81
N ILE A 171 -8.29 -10.02 8.74
CA ILE A 171 -7.46 -8.86 9.09
C ILE A 171 -7.21 -8.88 10.60
N GLY A 172 -6.00 -8.53 11.04
CA GLY A 172 -5.66 -8.36 12.46
C GLY A 172 -6.45 -7.22 13.08
N LYS A 173 -6.85 -7.37 14.34
CA LYS A 173 -7.53 -6.30 15.10
C LYS A 173 -6.53 -5.39 15.82
N SER A 174 -5.31 -5.88 16.07
CA SER A 174 -4.21 -5.13 16.69
C SER A 174 -3.67 -4.01 15.79
N ASP A 175 -3.39 -4.33 14.54
CA ASP A 175 -2.64 -3.49 13.59
C ASP A 175 -3.43 -3.15 12.32
N GLY A 176 -4.54 -3.85 12.03
CA GLY A 176 -5.26 -3.73 10.77
C GLY A 176 -4.58 -4.45 9.60
N LYS A 177 -3.63 -5.35 9.85
CA LYS A 177 -2.88 -6.07 8.81
C LYS A 177 -3.69 -7.20 8.19
N ILE A 178 -3.70 -7.32 6.87
CA ILE A 178 -4.33 -8.45 6.19
C ILE A 178 -3.50 -9.72 6.42
N ILE A 179 -4.14 -10.70 7.06
CA ILE A 179 -3.54 -11.99 7.43
C ILE A 179 -3.70 -13.00 6.29
N LYS A 180 -4.89 -13.09 5.68
CA LYS A 180 -5.18 -14.05 4.59
C LYS A 180 -6.47 -13.77 3.83
N PHE A 181 -6.54 -14.34 2.63
CA PHE A 181 -7.75 -14.49 1.82
C PHE A 181 -8.21 -15.96 1.84
N ASP A 182 -9.40 -16.21 2.36
CA ASP A 182 -10.08 -17.51 2.29
C ASP A 182 -11.02 -17.50 1.05
N ASN A 183 -10.65 -18.22 -0.01
CA ASN A 183 -11.32 -18.19 -1.34
C ASN A 183 -11.92 -19.55 -1.79
N LYS A 184 -12.11 -20.52 -0.88
CA LYS A 184 -12.55 -21.90 -1.19
C LYS A 184 -14.04 -22.14 -0.96
#